data_AF-A0A7S0UI42-F1
#
_entry.id   AF-A0A7S0UI42-F1
#
_cell.length_a   1.000
_cell.length_b   1.000
_cell.length_c   1.000
_cell.angle_alpha   90.00
_cell.angle_beta   90.00
_cell.angle_gamma   90.00
#
_symmetry.space_group_name_H-M   'P 1'
#
loop_
_entity.id
_entity.type
_entity.pdbx_description
1 polymer ?
#
loop_
_entity_poly.entity_id
_entity_poly.type
_entity_poly.pdbx_seq_one_letter_code
_entity_poly.pdbx_strand_id
1 'polypeptide(L)'
;PSKFHEAIKTNIFVMTDNQEEDGKSKDPIKCNKKELLDHKSEPLVNKVLERLSTGLGHSTQSVLNFLLTWGGGMGPHISPVKLYSFAQDPDEEQSSRTWHDITKTPLPHAPNMKIYCLYGVGVETERAFFYKRNPDGEVADPPFILDTTVEDPENGIVHGIKYSDGDGSVPLLSLGYMCAGPWSNPNSGLNPSGSEVIIREYQHRTEFLVEDPMRKGPNSAEHVDVLGNHDMLQDFVKIVSGVEVDSITNNIISDIEGIVKRIEDHPDGGLPLRK
;
A
#
# COMPACT_ATOMS: atom_id res chain seq x y z
N PRO A 1 26.17 -15.93 -17.52
CA PRO A 1 25.69 -14.77 -16.73
C PRO A 1 25.19 -13.65 -17.66
N SER A 2 23.98 -13.13 -17.43
CA SER A 2 23.42 -12.06 -18.25
C SER A 2 24.23 -10.77 -18.11
N LYS A 3 24.10 -9.86 -19.08
CA LYS A 3 24.82 -8.57 -19.14
C LYS A 3 24.56 -7.66 -17.92
N PHE A 4 23.49 -7.93 -17.16
CA PHE A 4 23.06 -7.14 -15.99
C PHE A 4 23.20 -7.90 -14.67
N HIS A 5 23.69 -9.13 -14.71
CA HIS A 5 23.84 -10.02 -13.55
C HIS A 5 24.66 -9.39 -12.41
N GLU A 6 25.72 -8.64 -12.74
CA GLU A 6 26.55 -7.95 -11.73
C GLU A 6 25.90 -6.68 -11.16
N ALA A 7 25.12 -5.93 -11.96
CA ALA A 7 24.41 -4.73 -11.51
C ALA A 7 23.23 -5.07 -10.57
N ILE A 8 22.59 -6.21 -10.80
CA ILE A 8 21.53 -6.76 -9.96
C ILE A 8 22.14 -7.25 -8.63
N LYS A 9 23.29 -7.94 -8.67
CA LYS A 9 24.01 -8.40 -7.45
C LYS A 9 24.47 -7.30 -6.51
N THR A 10 24.76 -6.11 -7.02
CA THR A 10 25.29 -5.00 -6.20
C THR A 10 24.20 -4.25 -5.45
N ASN A 11 22.96 -4.27 -5.93
CA ASN A 11 21.88 -3.42 -5.41
C ASN A 11 20.69 -4.20 -4.81
N ILE A 12 20.67 -5.53 -4.90
CA ILE A 12 19.69 -6.36 -4.18
C ILE A 12 20.14 -6.49 -2.72
N PHE A 13 19.45 -5.75 -1.84
CA PHE A 13 19.36 -5.91 -0.39
C PHE A 13 20.68 -6.18 0.35
N VAL A 14 21.35 -5.11 0.75
CA VAL A 14 22.24 -5.13 1.91
C VAL A 14 21.47 -4.56 3.10
N MET A 15 20.63 -5.38 3.75
CA MET A 15 20.37 -5.19 5.17
C MET A 15 21.58 -5.75 5.91
N THR A 16 22.62 -4.93 6.09
CA THR A 16 23.56 -5.16 7.18
C THR A 16 23.24 -4.12 8.23
N ASP A 17 22.49 -4.55 9.23
CA ASP A 17 22.41 -3.87 10.51
C ASP A 17 23.83 -3.77 11.05
N ASN A 18 24.43 -2.59 10.98
CA ASN A 18 25.68 -2.26 11.64
C ASN A 18 25.38 -1.32 12.82
N GLN A 19 24.38 -1.66 13.63
CA GLN A 19 24.24 -1.07 14.97
C GLN A 19 24.35 -2.16 16.02
N GLU A 20 25.38 -2.04 16.85
CA GLU A 20 25.60 -2.86 18.04
C GLU A 20 24.59 -2.44 19.11
N GLU A 21 23.51 -3.20 19.27
CA GLU A 21 22.81 -3.29 20.54
C GLU A 21 23.03 -4.70 21.12
N ASP A 22 23.50 -4.71 22.36
CA ASP A 22 23.62 -5.87 23.25
C ASP A 22 24.52 -7.03 22.80
N GLY A 23 25.82 -6.76 22.67
CA GLY A 23 26.92 -7.63 23.17
C GLY A 23 26.95 -9.11 22.77
N LYS A 24 26.14 -9.54 21.81
CA LYS A 24 26.06 -10.90 21.28
C LYS A 24 26.01 -10.81 19.77
N SER A 25 27.12 -11.18 19.15
CA SER A 25 27.25 -11.39 17.70
C SER A 25 26.16 -12.35 17.23
N LYS A 26 25.07 -11.82 16.64
CA LYS A 26 24.21 -12.61 15.76
C LYS A 26 24.98 -12.79 14.46
N ASP A 27 25.20 -14.03 14.05
CA ASP A 27 25.75 -14.32 12.72
C ASP A 27 24.91 -13.56 11.68
N PRO A 28 25.53 -12.78 10.77
CA PRO A 28 24.79 -12.06 9.75
C PRO A 28 23.96 -13.07 8.97
N ILE A 29 22.67 -12.80 8.81
CA ILE A 29 21.78 -13.59 7.95
C ILE A 29 22.42 -13.62 6.56
N LYS A 30 23.10 -14.71 6.22
CA LYS A 30 23.71 -14.89 4.91
C LYS A 30 22.60 -15.20 3.93
N CYS A 31 22.07 -14.15 3.31
CA CYS A 31 21.19 -14.31 2.17
C CYS A 31 21.93 -15.12 1.08
N ASN A 32 21.41 -16.30 0.72
CA ASN A 32 22.01 -17.13 -0.32
C ASN A 32 21.76 -16.46 -1.68
N LYS A 33 22.75 -15.70 -2.17
CA LYS A 33 22.66 -14.93 -3.42
C LYS A 33 22.33 -15.76 -4.67
N LYS A 34 22.43 -17.09 -4.60
CA LYS A 34 22.03 -18.01 -5.67
C LYS A 34 20.52 -18.31 -5.71
N GLU A 35 19.79 -18.02 -4.64
CA GLU A 35 18.34 -18.27 -4.53
C GLU A 35 17.50 -17.03 -4.87
N LEU A 36 18.10 -15.84 -4.84
CA LEU A 36 17.44 -14.56 -5.12
C LEU A 36 17.04 -14.35 -6.59
N LEU A 37 17.65 -15.11 -7.52
CA LEU A 37 17.43 -14.96 -8.96
C LEU A 37 17.29 -16.35 -9.59
N ASP A 38 16.07 -16.69 -10.00
CA ASP A 38 15.83 -17.90 -10.80
C ASP A 38 16.45 -17.72 -12.19
N HIS A 39 17.50 -18.49 -12.48
CA HIS A 39 18.18 -18.49 -13.77
C HIS A 39 17.25 -18.84 -14.95
N LYS A 40 16.09 -19.47 -14.71
CA LYS A 40 15.10 -19.76 -15.74
C LYS A 40 14.28 -18.52 -16.13
N SER A 41 14.02 -17.61 -15.19
CA SER A 41 13.21 -16.41 -15.42
C SER A 41 14.03 -15.18 -15.82
N GLU A 42 15.35 -15.18 -15.56
CA GLU A 42 16.28 -14.09 -15.90
C GLU A 42 16.22 -13.62 -17.38
N PRO A 43 16.10 -14.51 -18.40
CA PRO A 43 15.97 -14.08 -19.80
C PRO A 43 14.65 -13.35 -20.08
N LEU A 44 13.55 -13.77 -19.42
CA LEU A 44 12.24 -13.14 -19.56
C LEU A 44 12.23 -11.76 -18.91
N VAL A 45 12.77 -11.64 -17.71
CA VAL A 45 12.89 -10.36 -16.98
C VAL A 45 13.71 -9.35 -17.81
N ASN A 46 14.83 -9.77 -18.39
CA ASN A 46 15.63 -8.90 -19.25
C ASN A 46 14.84 -8.42 -20.49
N LYS A 47 14.07 -9.31 -21.12
CA LYS A 47 13.23 -8.97 -22.28
C LYS A 47 12.10 -8.00 -21.92
N VAL A 48 11.50 -8.15 -20.74
CA VAL A 48 10.46 -7.24 -20.22
C VAL A 48 11.05 -5.87 -19.95
N LEU A 49 12.21 -5.81 -19.28
CA LEU A 49 12.89 -4.55 -18.97
C LEU A 49 13.37 -3.82 -20.23
N GLU A 50 13.84 -4.54 -21.25
CA GLU A 50 14.18 -3.94 -22.55
C GLU A 50 12.94 -3.39 -23.28
N ARG A 51 11.80 -4.08 -23.19
CA ARG A 51 10.54 -3.58 -23.79
C ARG A 51 10.00 -2.36 -23.05
N LEU A 52 10.04 -2.38 -21.72
CA LEU A 52 9.66 -1.25 -20.90
C LEU A 52 10.54 -0.03 -21.19
N SER A 53 11.87 -0.24 -21.24
CA SER A 53 12.82 0.84 -21.46
C SER A 53 12.67 1.45 -22.87
N THR A 54 12.56 0.60 -23.89
CA THR A 54 12.33 1.07 -25.27
C THR A 54 10.98 1.77 -25.44
N GLY A 55 9.91 1.27 -24.80
CA GLY A 55 8.60 1.93 -24.80
C GLY A 55 8.61 3.31 -24.14
N LEU A 56 9.48 3.54 -23.16
CA LEU A 56 9.65 4.81 -22.48
C LEU A 56 10.72 5.71 -23.13
N GLY A 57 11.40 5.27 -24.20
CA GLY A 57 12.49 6.02 -24.83
C GLY A 57 13.76 6.13 -23.98
N HIS A 58 13.93 5.25 -22.97
CA HIS A 58 15.07 5.24 -22.06
C HIS A 58 15.91 3.97 -22.22
N SER A 59 17.17 4.00 -21.75
CA SER A 59 17.99 2.79 -21.70
C SER A 59 17.54 1.87 -20.56
N THR A 60 17.68 0.56 -20.73
CA THR A 60 17.36 -0.44 -19.69
C THR A 60 18.11 -0.16 -18.38
N GLN A 61 19.35 0.33 -18.47
CA GLN A 61 20.13 0.73 -17.29
C GLN A 61 19.55 1.97 -16.61
N SER A 62 19.04 2.94 -17.37
CA SER A 62 18.42 4.14 -16.81
C SER A 62 17.12 3.80 -16.07
N VAL A 63 16.30 2.91 -16.64
CA VAL A 63 15.07 2.44 -16.01
C VAL A 63 15.38 1.60 -14.77
N LEU A 64 16.37 0.71 -14.84
CA LEU A 64 16.83 -0.04 -13.66
C LEU A 64 17.35 0.88 -12.56
N ASN A 65 18.18 1.86 -12.89
CA ASN A 65 18.68 2.83 -11.90
C ASN A 65 17.53 3.64 -11.29
N PHE A 66 16.55 4.05 -12.10
CA PHE A 66 15.36 4.73 -11.62
C PHE A 66 14.56 3.84 -10.64
N LEU A 67 14.26 2.59 -11.02
CA LEU A 67 13.54 1.65 -10.17
C LEU A 67 14.31 1.30 -8.89
N LEU A 68 15.65 1.23 -8.95
CA LEU A 68 16.47 0.98 -7.76
C LEU A 68 16.58 2.20 -6.84
N THR A 69 16.56 3.41 -7.41
CA THR A 69 16.70 4.67 -6.66
C THR A 69 15.36 5.14 -6.08
N TRP A 70 14.25 4.87 -6.76
CA TRP A 70 12.93 5.39 -6.44
C TRP A 70 11.85 4.31 -6.25
N GLY A 71 12.05 3.10 -6.80
CA GLY A 71 11.09 2.00 -6.71
C GLY A 71 11.16 1.22 -5.40
N GLY A 72 12.29 1.27 -4.68
CA GLY A 72 12.34 1.03 -3.25
C GLY A 72 12.28 2.38 -2.55
N GLY A 73 11.33 2.59 -1.63
CA GLY A 73 11.06 3.88 -0.97
C GLY A 73 12.16 4.39 -0.03
N MET A 74 13.43 4.41 -0.46
CA MET A 74 14.56 4.93 0.28
C MET A 74 15.56 5.63 -0.66
N GLY A 75 15.74 6.93 -0.45
CA GLY A 75 16.73 7.76 -1.11
C GLY A 75 17.24 8.84 -0.16
N PRO A 76 18.45 9.38 -0.35
CA PRO A 76 19.07 10.35 0.57
C PRO A 76 18.34 11.70 0.66
N HIS A 77 17.36 11.93 -0.23
CA HIS A 77 16.48 13.10 -0.24
C HIS A 77 15.04 12.78 0.15
N ILE A 78 14.72 11.52 0.41
CA ILE A 78 13.45 11.14 1.00
C ILE A 78 13.59 11.46 2.48
N SER A 79 12.62 12.19 3.03
CA SER A 79 12.61 12.65 4.42
C SER A 79 13.12 11.52 5.33
N PRO A 80 14.00 11.82 6.31
CA PRO A 80 14.34 10.86 7.35
C PRO A 80 13.02 10.30 7.89
N VAL A 81 13.04 8.99 8.10
CA VAL A 81 11.92 8.17 8.50
C VAL A 81 11.41 8.65 9.86
N LYS A 82 10.64 9.74 9.87
CA LYS A 82 9.62 9.98 10.88
C LYS A 82 8.48 9.06 10.46
N LEU A 83 8.59 7.80 10.87
CA LEU A 83 7.64 6.71 10.64
C LEU A 83 6.22 6.99 11.16
N TYR A 84 5.95 8.17 11.72
CA TYR A 84 4.71 8.49 12.40
C TYR A 84 4.28 9.95 12.09
N SER A 85 3.05 10.08 11.59
CA SER A 85 2.40 11.33 11.14
C SER A 85 1.93 12.25 12.28
N PHE A 86 2.17 11.91 13.55
CA PHE A 86 1.72 12.71 14.70
C PHE A 86 2.35 14.12 14.82
N ALA A 87 3.34 14.44 13.99
CA ALA A 87 4.04 15.73 14.00
C ALA A 87 3.85 16.54 12.70
N GLN A 88 2.94 16.13 11.80
CA GLN A 88 2.50 17.02 10.74
C GLN A 88 1.51 18.02 11.33
N ASP A 89 1.87 19.30 11.30
CA ASP A 89 0.90 20.35 11.48
C ASP A 89 -0.06 20.29 10.27
N PRO A 90 -1.38 20.09 10.48
CA PRO A 90 -2.34 20.04 9.39
C PRO A 90 -2.35 21.33 8.55
N ASP A 91 -1.82 22.44 9.10
CA ASP A 91 -1.69 23.72 8.40
C ASP A 91 -0.31 23.92 7.75
N GLU A 92 0.61 22.94 7.84
CA GLU A 92 1.93 23.03 7.21
C GLU A 92 1.80 23.04 5.67
N GLU A 93 2.36 24.07 5.03
CA GLU A 93 2.38 24.14 3.56
C GLU A 93 3.19 22.99 2.96
N GLN A 94 2.63 22.37 1.92
CA GLN A 94 3.28 21.27 1.22
C GLN A 94 4.62 21.72 0.64
N SER A 95 5.70 21.10 1.09
CA SER A 95 7.04 21.35 0.59
C SER A 95 7.68 20.05 0.11
N SER A 96 8.76 20.16 -0.68
CA SER A 96 9.58 19.00 -1.05
C SER A 96 10.28 18.32 0.15
N ARG A 97 10.12 18.87 1.35
CA ARG A 97 10.71 18.36 2.61
C ARG A 97 9.70 17.60 3.47
N THR A 98 8.41 17.67 3.16
CA THR A 98 7.32 17.05 3.90
C THR A 98 6.73 15.89 3.09
N TRP A 99 6.23 14.86 3.77
CA TRP A 99 5.47 13.80 3.10
C TRP A 99 4.22 14.38 2.43
N HIS A 100 3.90 13.87 1.23
CA HIS A 100 2.73 14.32 0.48
C HIS A 100 1.45 13.89 1.20
N ASP A 101 0.61 14.87 1.53
CA ASP A 101 -0.75 14.62 1.99
C ASP A 101 -1.65 14.39 0.78
N ILE A 102 -2.02 13.13 0.56
CA ILE A 102 -2.87 12.66 -0.54
C ILE A 102 -4.23 13.34 -0.56
N THR A 103 -4.71 13.83 0.59
CA THR A 103 -6.00 14.54 0.70
C THR A 103 -5.91 16.00 0.26
N LYS A 104 -4.71 16.53 0.01
CA LYS A 104 -4.48 17.93 -0.38
C LYS A 104 -3.68 18.07 -1.68
N THR A 105 -2.84 17.09 -2.02
CA THR A 105 -2.04 17.11 -3.24
C THR A 105 -2.86 16.59 -4.43
N PRO A 106 -3.10 17.39 -5.48
CA PRO A 106 -3.79 16.91 -6.67
C PRO A 106 -2.92 15.93 -7.47
N LEU A 107 -3.57 15.03 -8.20
CA LEU A 107 -2.95 14.19 -9.21
C LEU A 107 -2.24 15.05 -10.28
N PRO A 108 -1.18 14.51 -10.92
CA PRO A 108 -0.51 15.21 -12.01
C PRO A 108 -1.46 15.49 -13.18
N HIS A 109 -1.15 16.51 -13.98
CA HIS A 109 -1.92 16.81 -15.17
C HIS A 109 -1.63 15.80 -16.31
N ALA A 110 -2.24 14.61 -16.24
CA ALA A 110 -2.06 13.48 -17.14
C ALA A 110 -3.40 13.00 -17.76
N PRO A 111 -3.88 13.61 -18.87
CA PRO A 111 -5.21 13.33 -19.44
C PRO A 111 -5.38 11.94 -20.05
N ASN A 112 -4.29 11.26 -20.41
CA ASN A 112 -4.31 9.90 -20.95
C ASN A 112 -4.10 8.82 -19.87
N MET A 113 -3.99 9.21 -18.60
CA MET A 113 -3.79 8.28 -17.49
C MET A 113 -5.13 7.67 -17.06
N LYS A 114 -5.10 6.38 -16.75
CA LYS A 114 -6.17 5.66 -16.04
C LYS A 114 -5.63 5.17 -14.69
N ILE A 115 -6.47 5.20 -13.67
CA ILE A 115 -6.16 4.75 -12.31
C ILE A 115 -7.00 3.52 -12.03
N TYR A 116 -6.36 2.43 -11.61
CA TYR A 116 -7.03 1.21 -11.16
C TYR A 116 -6.77 1.03 -9.68
N CYS A 117 -7.82 1.10 -8.86
CA CYS A 117 -7.76 0.86 -7.43
C CYS A 117 -8.17 -0.58 -7.15
N LEU A 118 -7.17 -1.43 -6.93
CA LEU A 118 -7.33 -2.87 -6.71
C LEU A 118 -7.11 -3.16 -5.21
N TYR A 119 -8.12 -3.58 -4.47
CA TYR A 119 -7.96 -3.86 -3.04
C TYR A 119 -8.94 -4.92 -2.51
N GLY A 120 -8.52 -5.60 -1.44
CA GLY A 120 -9.34 -6.59 -0.75
C GLY A 120 -10.35 -5.96 0.21
N VAL A 121 -11.47 -6.63 0.41
CA VAL A 121 -12.53 -6.22 1.35
C VAL A 121 -13.13 -7.42 2.07
N GLY A 122 -13.83 -7.19 3.17
CA GLY A 122 -14.53 -8.21 3.94
C GLY A 122 -13.67 -8.91 4.98
N VAL A 123 -12.56 -8.30 5.40
CA VAL A 123 -11.72 -8.77 6.51
C VAL A 123 -11.80 -7.79 7.67
N GLU A 124 -12.07 -8.29 8.88
CA GLU A 124 -12.03 -7.47 10.09
C GLU A 124 -10.64 -6.84 10.25
N THR A 125 -10.60 -5.51 10.28
CA THR A 125 -9.38 -4.72 10.25
C THR A 125 -9.38 -3.70 11.38
N GLU A 126 -8.24 -3.56 12.06
CA GLU A 126 -8.09 -2.66 13.20
C GLU A 126 -8.24 -1.20 12.76
N ARG A 127 -9.10 -0.44 13.47
CA ARG A 127 -9.46 0.95 13.12
C ARG A 127 -9.13 1.95 14.20
N ALA A 128 -9.21 1.55 15.46
CA ALA A 128 -8.86 2.38 16.61
C ALA A 128 -8.50 1.51 17.82
N PHE A 129 -7.72 2.06 18.73
CA PHE A 129 -7.27 1.40 19.95
C PHE A 129 -7.65 2.25 21.17
N PHE A 130 -8.13 1.59 22.22
CA PHE A 130 -8.44 2.21 23.51
C PHE A 130 -7.23 2.06 24.42
N TYR A 131 -6.67 3.17 24.87
CA TYR A 131 -5.51 3.18 25.76
C TYR A 131 -5.90 3.65 27.16
N LYS A 132 -5.23 3.10 28.18
CA LYS A 132 -5.27 3.57 29.56
C LYS A 132 -3.87 3.94 30.04
N ARG A 133 -3.81 4.76 31.09
CA ARG A 133 -2.54 5.10 31.74
C ARG A 133 -1.90 3.84 32.30
N ASN A 134 -0.59 3.71 32.12
CA ASN A 134 0.16 2.60 32.68
C ASN A 134 0.08 2.63 34.23
N PRO A 135 -0.45 1.58 34.89
CA PRO A 135 -0.55 1.53 36.35
C PRO A 135 0.81 1.49 37.05
N ASP A 136 1.89 1.12 36.35
CA ASP A 136 3.25 1.03 36.90
C ASP A 136 3.93 2.40 37.13
N GLY A 137 3.20 3.51 36.93
CA GLY A 137 3.56 4.85 37.39
C GLY A 137 4.34 5.71 36.39
N GLU A 138 4.62 6.96 36.75
CA GLU A 138 5.20 8.01 35.88
C GLU A 138 6.60 7.71 35.31
N VAL A 139 7.23 6.62 35.75
CA VAL A 139 8.58 6.18 35.32
C VAL A 139 8.51 5.03 34.30
N ALA A 140 7.34 4.40 34.13
CA ALA A 140 7.19 3.27 33.21
C ALA A 140 7.01 3.74 31.76
N ASP A 141 7.90 3.29 30.88
CA ASP A 141 7.81 3.45 29.43
C ASP A 141 7.26 2.14 28.82
N PRO A 142 6.10 2.13 28.13
CA PRO A 142 5.30 3.28 27.71
C PRO A 142 4.34 3.84 28.79
N PRO A 143 4.03 5.16 28.75
CA PRO A 143 3.12 5.81 29.70
C PRO A 143 1.65 5.42 29.52
N PHE A 144 1.31 4.84 28.36
CA PHE A 144 -0.01 4.33 28.04
C PHE A 144 0.10 2.88 27.58
N ILE A 145 -0.86 2.07 27.98
CA ILE A 145 -0.98 0.66 27.57
C ILE A 145 -2.37 0.43 26.99
N LEU A 146 -2.51 -0.57 26.12
CA LEU A 146 -3.80 -0.96 25.57
C LEU A 146 -4.74 -1.36 26.71
N ASP A 147 -5.95 -0.79 26.72
CA ASP A 147 -6.98 -1.14 27.68
C ASP A 147 -7.81 -2.33 27.17
N THR A 148 -7.29 -3.53 27.44
CA THR A 148 -7.97 -4.79 27.07
C THR A 148 -9.27 -5.04 27.84
N THR A 149 -9.68 -4.16 28.75
CA THR A 149 -10.93 -4.28 29.50
C THR A 149 -12.12 -3.62 28.81
N VAL A 150 -11.88 -2.83 27.76
CA VAL A 150 -12.94 -2.21 26.96
C VAL A 150 -13.49 -3.24 25.98
N GLU A 151 -14.76 -3.57 26.16
CA GLU A 151 -15.51 -4.54 25.35
C GLU A 151 -16.85 -3.91 24.93
N ASP A 152 -17.10 -3.89 23.62
CA ASP A 152 -18.39 -3.48 23.05
C ASP A 152 -18.59 -4.19 21.70
N PRO A 153 -19.02 -5.46 21.73
CA PRO A 153 -19.16 -6.27 20.53
C PRO A 153 -20.20 -5.72 19.53
N GLU A 154 -21.21 -4.98 20.00
CA GLU A 154 -22.23 -4.38 19.12
C GLU A 154 -21.62 -3.29 18.22
N ASN A 155 -20.59 -2.59 18.71
CA ASN A 155 -19.85 -1.58 17.95
C ASN A 155 -18.50 -2.10 17.40
N GLY A 156 -18.29 -3.42 17.40
CA GLY A 156 -17.09 -4.07 16.86
C GLY A 156 -15.83 -3.80 17.69
N ILE A 157 -15.96 -3.64 19.02
CA ILE A 157 -14.83 -3.42 19.92
C ILE A 157 -14.59 -4.69 20.74
N VAL A 158 -13.39 -5.25 20.59
CA VAL A 158 -12.93 -6.45 21.31
C VAL A 158 -11.55 -6.18 21.88
N HIS A 159 -11.35 -6.44 23.17
CA HIS A 159 -10.07 -6.25 23.86
C HIS A 159 -9.44 -4.85 23.68
N GLY A 160 -10.27 -3.82 23.66
CA GLY A 160 -9.82 -2.44 23.44
C GLY A 160 -9.39 -2.13 22.00
N ILE A 161 -9.74 -2.98 21.04
CA ILE A 161 -9.49 -2.77 19.62
C ILE A 161 -10.83 -2.62 18.91
N LYS A 162 -11.04 -1.49 18.23
CA LYS A 162 -12.19 -1.28 17.36
C LYS A 162 -11.87 -1.79 15.97
N TYR A 163 -12.68 -2.70 15.46
CA TYR A 163 -12.57 -3.24 14.11
C TYR A 163 -13.51 -2.52 13.13
N SER A 164 -13.13 -2.53 11.86
CA SER A 164 -13.96 -2.13 10.73
C SER A 164 -13.67 -3.04 9.53
N ASP A 165 -14.40 -2.87 8.44
CA ASP A 165 -14.07 -3.54 7.17
C ASP A 165 -12.69 -3.09 6.63
N GLY A 166 -12.03 -3.95 5.86
CA GLY A 166 -10.71 -3.75 5.25
C GLY A 166 -10.10 -5.05 4.73
N ASP A 167 -8.77 -5.11 4.66
CA ASP A 167 -7.99 -6.26 4.19
C ASP A 167 -7.23 -7.00 5.32
N GLY A 168 -7.56 -6.72 6.58
CA GLY A 168 -6.91 -7.26 7.77
C GLY A 168 -5.70 -6.47 8.24
N SER A 169 -5.25 -5.45 7.51
CA SER A 169 -4.18 -4.54 7.93
C SER A 169 -4.53 -3.07 7.67
N VAL A 170 -5.13 -2.78 6.53
CA VAL A 170 -5.51 -1.44 6.09
C VAL A 170 -7.04 -1.34 6.07
N PRO A 171 -7.64 -0.41 6.83
CA PRO A 171 -9.10 -0.29 6.88
C PRO A 171 -9.64 0.19 5.54
N LEU A 172 -10.86 -0.23 5.20
CA LEU A 172 -11.57 0.12 3.96
C LEU A 172 -11.56 1.62 3.66
N LEU A 173 -11.71 2.44 4.71
CA LEU A 173 -11.59 3.89 4.63
C LEU A 173 -10.29 4.31 3.92
N SER A 174 -9.15 3.73 4.30
CA SER A 174 -7.86 4.07 3.72
C SER A 174 -7.65 3.43 2.34
N LEU A 175 -8.24 2.26 2.10
CA LEU A 175 -8.12 1.55 0.82
C LEU A 175 -8.88 2.28 -0.31
N GLY A 176 -10.11 2.70 -0.03
CA GLY A 176 -11.05 3.12 -1.06
C GLY A 176 -11.38 4.61 -1.12
N TYR A 177 -11.17 5.39 -0.04
CA TYR A 177 -11.74 6.75 0.06
C TYR A 177 -11.31 7.66 -1.08
N MET A 178 -10.01 7.71 -1.39
CA MET A 178 -9.49 8.56 -2.47
C MET A 178 -10.05 8.16 -3.83
N CYS A 179 -10.19 6.86 -4.08
CA CYS A 179 -10.69 6.33 -5.35
C CYS A 179 -12.18 6.56 -5.53
N ALA A 180 -13.00 6.24 -4.52
CA ALA A 180 -14.46 6.37 -4.57
C ALA A 180 -14.94 7.82 -4.44
N GLY A 181 -14.19 8.66 -3.73
CA GLY A 181 -14.55 10.06 -3.49
C GLY A 181 -13.68 11.01 -4.32
N PRO A 182 -12.66 11.65 -3.71
CA PRO A 182 -11.91 12.74 -4.32
C PRO A 182 -11.42 12.55 -5.76
N TRP A 183 -10.83 11.41 -6.11
CA TRP A 183 -10.28 11.24 -7.46
C TRP A 183 -11.37 10.97 -8.50
N SER A 184 -12.50 10.41 -8.09
CA SER A 184 -13.65 10.19 -8.98
C SER A 184 -14.57 11.42 -9.07
N ASN A 185 -14.51 12.34 -8.10
CA ASN A 185 -15.32 13.56 -8.07
C ASN A 185 -14.66 14.69 -8.88
N PRO A 186 -15.25 15.16 -10.00
CA PRO A 186 -14.68 16.25 -10.81
C PRO A 186 -14.53 17.58 -10.06
N ASN A 187 -15.31 17.79 -8.98
CA ASN A 187 -15.32 19.03 -8.22
C ASN A 187 -14.29 19.03 -7.07
N SER A 188 -13.59 17.92 -6.82
CA SER A 188 -12.62 17.81 -5.73
C SER A 188 -11.39 18.71 -5.93
N GLY A 189 -11.07 19.03 -7.18
CA GLY A 189 -9.81 19.67 -7.55
C GLY A 189 -8.57 18.77 -7.37
N LEU A 190 -8.74 17.51 -6.95
CA LEU A 190 -7.66 16.52 -6.75
C LEU A 190 -7.41 15.65 -7.98
N ASN A 191 -8.32 15.63 -8.96
CA ASN A 191 -8.11 14.99 -10.26
C ASN A 191 -8.24 16.02 -11.39
N PRO A 192 -7.25 16.91 -11.58
CA PRO A 192 -7.34 18.03 -12.52
C PRO A 192 -7.46 17.60 -13.99
N SER A 193 -7.06 16.36 -14.31
CA SER A 193 -7.14 15.83 -15.67
C SER A 193 -8.42 15.05 -15.95
N GLY A 194 -9.25 14.80 -14.93
CA GLY A 194 -10.38 13.89 -15.04
C GLY A 194 -9.93 12.49 -15.48
N SER A 195 -8.76 12.03 -15.02
CA SER A 195 -8.27 10.67 -15.28
C SER A 195 -9.32 9.66 -14.84
N GLU A 196 -9.60 8.67 -15.67
CA GLU A 196 -10.59 7.62 -15.35
C GLU A 196 -10.11 6.82 -14.14
N VAL A 197 -10.97 6.67 -13.12
CA VAL A 197 -10.71 5.90 -11.91
C VAL A 197 -11.62 4.68 -11.90
N ILE A 198 -11.02 3.50 -11.87
CA ILE A 198 -11.72 2.21 -11.86
C ILE A 198 -11.43 1.50 -10.54
N ILE A 199 -12.49 1.14 -9.82
CA ILE A 199 -12.43 0.49 -8.50
C ILE A 199 -12.74 -0.99 -8.65
N ARG A 200 -11.84 -1.84 -8.16
CA ARG A 200 -11.98 -3.30 -8.16
C ARG A 200 -11.79 -3.83 -6.75
N GLU A 201 -12.90 -4.16 -6.12
CA GLU A 201 -12.92 -4.80 -4.81
C GLU A 201 -12.94 -6.31 -4.96
N TYR A 202 -12.09 -6.98 -4.17
CA TYR A 202 -12.01 -8.44 -4.12
C TYR A 202 -12.53 -8.91 -2.76
N GLN A 203 -13.68 -9.56 -2.77
CA GLN A 203 -14.28 -10.11 -1.55
C GLN A 203 -13.40 -11.24 -1.01
N HIS A 204 -12.95 -11.09 0.24
CA HIS A 204 -12.21 -12.13 0.93
C HIS A 204 -13.07 -13.40 1.06
N ARG A 205 -12.52 -14.53 0.60
CA ARG A 205 -13.06 -15.87 0.84
C ARG A 205 -11.96 -16.80 1.30
N THR A 206 -12.11 -17.36 2.50
CA THR A 206 -11.22 -18.39 3.00
C THR A 206 -11.56 -19.73 2.36
N GLU A 207 -10.58 -20.33 1.70
CA GLU A 207 -10.65 -21.68 1.16
C GLU A 207 -9.38 -22.43 1.55
N PHE A 208 -9.53 -23.62 2.11
CA PHE A 208 -8.37 -24.44 2.42
C PHE A 208 -7.92 -25.21 1.17
N LEU A 209 -6.68 -24.97 0.74
CA LEU A 209 -6.02 -25.73 -0.32
C LEU A 209 -4.82 -26.48 0.27
N VAL A 210 -4.80 -27.80 0.06
CA VAL A 210 -3.68 -28.67 0.48
C VAL A 210 -2.37 -28.28 -0.22
N GLU A 211 -2.46 -27.76 -1.45
CA GLU A 211 -1.31 -27.40 -2.30
C GLU A 211 -0.70 -26.03 -1.97
N ASP A 212 -1.46 -25.15 -1.31
CA ASP A 212 -0.99 -23.84 -0.81
C ASP A 212 -1.45 -23.65 0.65
N PRO A 213 -0.89 -24.41 1.61
CA PRO A 213 -1.36 -24.42 2.98
C PRO A 213 -1.03 -23.12 3.75
N MET A 214 -0.19 -22.25 3.16
CA MET A 214 0.22 -20.99 3.79
C MET A 214 -0.67 -19.82 3.38
N ARG A 215 -1.38 -19.93 2.25
CA ARG A 215 -2.40 -18.94 1.87
C ARG A 215 -3.79 -19.42 2.27
N LYS A 216 -4.69 -18.48 2.53
CA LYS A 216 -6.09 -18.78 2.86
C LYS A 216 -6.96 -19.09 1.63
N GLY A 217 -6.34 -19.62 0.58
CA GLY A 217 -7.00 -19.99 -0.66
C GLY A 217 -6.82 -18.99 -1.80
N PRO A 218 -7.32 -19.32 -3.01
CA PRO A 218 -7.08 -18.56 -4.24
C PRO A 218 -7.92 -17.28 -4.32
N ASN A 219 -8.90 -17.14 -3.42
CA ASN A 219 -9.80 -16.01 -3.31
C ASN A 219 -9.56 -15.22 -2.00
N SER A 220 -8.46 -15.49 -1.30
CA SER A 220 -8.07 -14.68 -0.14
C SER A 220 -7.80 -13.25 -0.59
N ALA A 221 -8.36 -12.29 0.14
CA ALA A 221 -8.15 -10.86 -0.10
C ALA A 221 -7.57 -10.16 1.15
N GLU A 222 -6.88 -10.92 2.00
CA GLU A 222 -6.07 -10.34 3.07
C GLU A 222 -4.89 -9.55 2.49
N HIS A 223 -4.35 -8.61 3.28
CA HIS A 223 -3.39 -7.60 2.85
C HIS A 223 -2.22 -8.13 1.99
N VAL A 224 -1.63 -9.26 2.39
CA VAL A 224 -0.53 -9.90 1.63
C VAL A 224 -1.06 -10.92 0.62
N ASP A 225 -2.10 -11.66 0.99
CA ASP A 225 -2.68 -12.74 0.18
C ASP A 225 -3.35 -12.25 -1.10
N VAL A 226 -3.81 -10.99 -1.13
CA VAL A 226 -4.45 -10.38 -2.31
C VAL A 226 -3.57 -10.47 -3.56
N LEU A 227 -2.23 -10.48 -3.41
CA LEU A 227 -1.28 -10.68 -4.52
C LEU A 227 -1.37 -12.07 -5.16
N GLY A 228 -1.91 -13.06 -4.45
CA GLY A 228 -2.21 -14.40 -4.94
C GLY A 228 -3.67 -14.59 -5.35
N ASN A 229 -4.52 -13.57 -5.20
CA ASN A 229 -5.93 -13.64 -5.54
C ASN A 229 -6.11 -13.81 -7.06
N HIS A 230 -6.86 -14.82 -7.47
CA HIS A 230 -7.01 -15.16 -8.89
C HIS A 230 -7.71 -14.06 -9.69
N ASP A 231 -8.78 -13.48 -9.14
CA ASP A 231 -9.54 -12.42 -9.80
C ASP A 231 -8.68 -11.15 -9.93
N MET A 232 -7.92 -10.81 -8.87
CA MET A 232 -6.99 -9.68 -8.90
C MET A 232 -5.87 -9.86 -9.91
N LEU A 233 -5.24 -11.05 -9.92
CA LEU A 233 -4.19 -11.37 -10.87
C LEU A 233 -4.71 -11.37 -12.31
N GLN A 234 -5.94 -11.82 -12.55
CA GLN A 234 -6.56 -11.78 -13.87
C GLN A 234 -6.75 -10.33 -14.34
N ASP A 235 -7.31 -9.46 -13.48
CA ASP A 235 -7.47 -8.05 -13.79
C ASP A 235 -6.12 -7.37 -14.01
N PHE A 236 -5.12 -7.62 -13.15
CA PHE A 236 -3.77 -7.10 -13.28
C PHE A 236 -3.14 -7.48 -14.64
N VAL A 237 -3.22 -8.76 -15.02
CA VAL A 237 -2.67 -9.24 -16.31
C VAL A 237 -3.38 -8.58 -17.49
N LYS A 238 -4.71 -8.44 -17.45
CA LYS A 238 -5.47 -7.72 -18.49
C LYS A 238 -5.04 -6.25 -18.60
N ILE A 239 -4.86 -5.55 -17.47
CA ILE A 239 -4.39 -4.15 -17.43
C ILE A 239 -3.00 -4.03 -18.07
N VAL A 240 -2.02 -4.81 -17.62
CA VAL A 240 -0.63 -4.65 -18.07
C VAL A 240 -0.39 -5.15 -19.49
N SER A 241 -1.17 -6.12 -19.95
CA SER A 241 -1.08 -6.64 -21.32
C SER A 241 -1.87 -5.82 -22.34
N GLY A 242 -2.85 -5.02 -21.89
CA GLY A 242 -3.80 -4.31 -22.75
C GLY A 242 -4.81 -5.22 -23.45
N VAL A 243 -4.84 -6.52 -23.11
CA VAL A 243 -5.79 -7.48 -23.68
C VAL A 243 -7.06 -7.47 -22.85
N GLU A 244 -8.21 -7.24 -23.50
CA GLU A 244 -9.52 -7.16 -22.85
C GLU A 244 -9.57 -6.14 -21.70
N VAL A 245 -8.73 -5.11 -21.73
CA VAL A 245 -8.68 -4.07 -20.69
C VAL A 245 -10.03 -3.35 -20.54
N ASP A 246 -10.76 -3.19 -21.65
CA ASP A 246 -12.10 -2.58 -21.66
C ASP A 246 -13.17 -3.45 -20.96
N SER A 247 -12.87 -4.72 -20.65
CA SER A 247 -13.75 -5.57 -19.84
C SER A 247 -13.69 -5.23 -18.34
N ILE A 248 -12.66 -4.52 -17.90
CA ILE A 248 -12.45 -4.18 -16.50
C ILE A 248 -13.27 -2.94 -16.17
N THR A 249 -14.29 -3.13 -15.34
CA THR A 249 -15.24 -2.10 -14.92
C THR A 249 -15.34 -2.07 -13.40
N ASN A 250 -15.94 -0.99 -12.88
CA ASN A 250 -16.16 -0.82 -11.45
C ASN A 250 -16.88 -2.03 -10.85
N ASN A 251 -16.30 -2.55 -9.76
CA ASN A 251 -16.90 -3.58 -8.93
C ASN A 251 -16.71 -3.18 -7.47
N ILE A 252 -17.77 -2.61 -6.90
CA ILE A 252 -17.83 -2.16 -5.50
C ILE A 252 -18.80 -3.07 -4.77
N ILE A 253 -18.30 -3.71 -3.71
CA ILE A 253 -19.00 -4.69 -2.87
C ILE A 253 -19.24 -4.10 -1.47
N SER A 254 -18.32 -3.27 -1.00
CA SER A 254 -18.28 -2.66 0.33
C SER A 254 -19.14 -1.40 0.46
N ASP A 255 -19.24 -0.84 1.68
CA ASP A 255 -19.92 0.44 1.97
C ASP A 255 -19.02 1.67 1.69
N ILE A 256 -18.02 1.56 0.80
CA ILE A 256 -17.07 2.67 0.59
C ILE A 256 -17.74 3.96 0.13
N GLU A 257 -18.76 3.89 -0.72
CA GLU A 257 -19.51 5.07 -1.18
C GLU A 257 -20.29 5.71 -0.01
N GLY A 258 -20.83 4.89 0.89
CA GLY A 258 -21.48 5.36 2.11
C GLY A 258 -20.50 6.02 3.08
N ILE A 259 -19.28 5.48 3.20
CA ILE A 259 -18.19 6.09 3.97
C ILE A 259 -17.83 7.46 3.40
N VAL A 260 -17.63 7.57 2.08
CA VAL A 260 -17.33 8.85 1.41
C VAL A 260 -18.42 9.88 1.71
N LYS A 261 -19.69 9.50 1.53
CA LYS A 261 -20.81 10.40 1.81
C LYS A 261 -20.84 10.86 3.27
N ARG A 262 -20.64 9.95 4.24
CA ARG A 262 -20.60 10.31 5.67
C ARG A 262 -19.48 11.29 5.99
N ILE A 263 -18.35 11.20 5.29
CA ILE A 263 -17.23 12.14 5.46
C ILE A 263 -17.59 13.50 4.87
N GLU A 264 -18.16 13.53 3.66
CA GLU A 264 -18.57 14.78 3.01
C GLU A 264 -19.70 15.51 3.76
N ASP A 265 -20.63 14.76 4.36
CA ASP A 265 -21.74 15.31 5.14
C ASP A 265 -21.31 15.77 6.54
N HIS A 266 -20.11 15.40 7.01
CA HIS A 266 -19.64 15.73 8.35
C HIS A 266 -19.18 17.20 8.43
N PRO A 267 -19.56 17.98 9.47
CA PRO A 267 -19.20 19.40 9.59
C PRO A 267 -17.70 19.69 9.51
N ASP A 268 -16.89 18.80 10.08
CA ASP A 268 -15.42 18.85 10.06
C ASP A 268 -14.80 17.89 9.04
N GLY A 269 -15.61 17.30 8.16
CA GLY A 269 -15.18 16.32 7.16
C GLY A 269 -15.20 16.88 5.74
N GLY A 270 -14.86 16.00 4.80
CA GLY A 270 -14.76 16.33 3.38
C GLY A 270 -13.45 17.03 3.02
N LEU A 271 -13.23 17.21 1.71
CA LEU A 271 -12.12 18.02 1.24
C LEU A 271 -12.39 19.49 1.54
N PRO A 272 -11.36 20.27 1.93
CA PRO A 272 -11.54 21.70 2.12
C PRO A 272 -12.05 22.31 0.81
N LEU A 273 -13.25 22.91 0.85
CA LEU A 273 -13.80 23.64 -0.27
C LEU A 273 -12.79 24.73 -0.67
N ARG A 274 -12.24 24.62 -1.87
CA ARG A 274 -11.42 25.70 -2.44
C ARG A 274 -12.31 26.95 -2.52
N LYS A 275 -11.96 27.97 -1.73
CA LYS A 275 -12.50 29.33 -1.86
C LYS A 275 -12.11 29.96 -3.18
#